data_AF-A0A372J8X6-F1
#
_entry.id   AF-A0A372J8X6-F1
#
_cell.length_a   1.000
_cell.length_b   1.000
_cell.length_c   1.000
_cell.angle_alpha   90.00
_cell.angle_beta   90.00
_cell.angle_gamma   90.00
#
_symmetry.space_group_name_H-M   'P 1'
#
loop_
_entity.id
_entity.type
_entity.pdbx_description
1 polymer ?
#
loop_
_entity_poly.entity_id
_entity_poly.type
_entity_poly.pdbx_seq_one_letter_code
_entity_poly.pdbx_strand_id
1 'polypeptide(L)'
;MPADTDPTWRRLEDQLGWYDRRSQAAQRAFKRVKVAQLVLAAGVPVAVASAAPGVLTAVLGGLVVVLEGIQQLYQWQTNWVLYRATAEALKHERYLYEAQAGPYTGPDRHRVLAERIEGLVSQEHARWTEGRQHATGGWDAAAGDRAR
;
A
#
# COMPACT_ATOMS: atom_id res chain seq x y z
N MET A 1 15.74 10.41 -31.03
CA MET A 1 15.89 8.97 -30.75
C MET A 1 14.50 8.40 -30.47
N PRO A 2 14.19 7.17 -30.90
CA PRO A 2 12.92 6.52 -30.55
C PRO A 2 12.81 6.41 -29.02
N ALA A 3 11.60 6.57 -28.48
CA ALA A 3 11.36 6.55 -27.02
C ALA A 3 11.91 5.28 -26.34
N ASP A 4 11.93 4.17 -27.07
CA ASP A 4 12.35 2.85 -26.60
C ASP A 4 13.86 2.73 -26.31
N THR A 5 14.68 3.67 -26.80
CA THR A 5 16.14 3.68 -26.58
C THR A 5 16.58 4.63 -25.46
N ASP A 6 15.66 5.40 -24.88
CA ASP A 6 15.95 6.34 -23.81
C ASP A 6 16.03 5.59 -22.45
N PRO A 7 17.16 5.63 -21.73
CA PRO A 7 17.30 5.00 -20.41
C PRO A 7 16.26 5.50 -19.38
N THR A 8 15.75 6.74 -19.55
CA THR A 8 14.71 7.32 -18.70
C THR A 8 13.37 6.61 -18.88
N TRP A 9 13.04 6.26 -20.13
CA TRP A 9 11.81 5.57 -20.48
C TRP A 9 11.78 4.14 -19.94
N ARG A 10 12.87 3.40 -20.10
CA ARG A 10 13.01 2.04 -19.54
C ARG A 10 12.85 2.02 -18.02
N ARG A 11 13.42 3.00 -17.33
CA ARG A 11 13.30 3.14 -15.87
C ARG A 11 11.86 3.41 -15.44
N LEU A 12 11.13 4.26 -16.18
CA LEU A 12 9.72 4.53 -15.94
C LEU A 12 8.88 3.25 -16.07
N GLU A 13 9.06 2.48 -17.15
CA GLU A 13 8.31 1.24 -17.38
C GLU A 13 8.61 0.17 -16.32
N ASP A 14 9.88 0.00 -15.94
CA ASP A 14 10.28 -0.92 -14.87
C ASP A 14 9.64 -0.55 -13.52
N GLN A 15 9.67 0.74 -13.17
CA GLN A 15 9.01 1.23 -11.94
C GLN A 15 7.51 1.00 -12.00
N LEU A 16 6.86 1.33 -13.13
CA LEU A 16 5.43 1.15 -13.30
C LEU A 16 5.00 -0.32 -13.14
N GLY A 17 5.74 -1.24 -13.76
CA GLY A 17 5.49 -2.67 -13.64
C GLY A 17 5.75 -3.20 -12.22
N TRP A 18 6.76 -2.67 -11.53
CA TRP A 18 7.01 -3.03 -10.13
C TRP A 18 5.88 -2.57 -9.20
N TYR A 19 5.46 -1.29 -9.30
CA TYR A 19 4.39 -0.75 -8.47
C TYR A 19 3.05 -1.43 -8.72
N ASP A 20 2.71 -1.73 -9.98
CA ASP A 20 1.46 -2.43 -10.30
C ASP A 20 1.45 -3.84 -9.70
N ARG A 21 2.54 -4.61 -9.87
CA ARG A 21 2.67 -5.96 -9.27
C ARG A 21 2.63 -5.92 -7.74
N ARG A 22 3.34 -4.96 -7.12
CA ARG A 22 3.38 -4.78 -5.66
C ARG A 22 2.00 -4.42 -5.11
N SER A 23 1.28 -3.52 -5.79
CA SER A 23 -0.08 -3.12 -5.46
C SER A 23 -1.03 -4.32 -5.51
N GLN A 24 -0.99 -5.10 -6.59
CA GLN A 24 -1.82 -6.30 -6.73
C GLN A 24 -1.50 -7.38 -5.69
N ALA A 25 -0.23 -7.54 -5.31
CA ALA A 25 0.16 -8.48 -4.26
C ALA A 25 -0.39 -8.06 -2.89
N ALA A 26 -0.28 -6.78 -2.53
CA ALA A 26 -0.84 -6.23 -1.28
C ALA A 26 -2.37 -6.38 -1.23
N GLN A 27 -3.07 -6.09 -2.34
CA GLN A 27 -4.52 -6.27 -2.43
C GLN A 27 -4.93 -7.75 -2.26
N ARG A 28 -4.20 -8.67 -2.90
CA ARG A 28 -4.46 -10.12 -2.78
C ARG A 28 -4.22 -10.62 -1.35
N ALA A 29 -3.15 -10.17 -0.70
CA ALA A 29 -2.87 -10.51 0.69
C ALA A 29 -3.99 -10.02 1.62
N PHE A 30 -4.41 -8.76 1.49
CA PHE A 30 -5.52 -8.19 2.26
C PHE A 30 -6.81 -8.98 2.08
N LYS A 31 -7.21 -9.25 0.82
CA LYS A 31 -8.43 -10.01 0.52
C LYS A 31 -8.38 -11.43 1.13
N ARG A 32 -7.24 -12.12 1.04
CA ARG A 32 -7.08 -13.46 1.62
C ARG A 32 -7.26 -13.45 3.13
N VAL A 33 -6.64 -12.50 3.84
CA VAL A 33 -6.80 -12.38 5.29
C VAL A 33 -8.24 -12.03 5.66
N LYS A 34 -8.89 -11.08 4.96
CA LYS A 34 -10.30 -10.76 5.23
C LYS A 34 -11.24 -11.94 4.99
N VAL A 35 -11.04 -12.71 3.93
CA VAL A 35 -11.84 -13.91 3.68
C VAL A 35 -11.62 -14.94 4.79
N ALA A 36 -10.37 -15.18 5.23
CA ALA A 36 -10.09 -16.09 6.33
C ALA A 36 -10.79 -15.65 7.63
N GLN A 37 -10.78 -14.35 7.95
CA GLN A 37 -11.49 -13.83 9.12
C GLN A 37 -13.00 -14.01 9.02
N LEU A 38 -13.60 -13.76 7.85
CA LEU A 38 -15.03 -13.98 7.63
C LEU A 38 -15.41 -15.45 7.83
N VAL A 39 -14.60 -16.38 7.31
CA VAL A 39 -14.83 -17.82 7.49
C VAL A 39 -14.73 -18.22 8.96
N LEU A 40 -13.69 -17.75 9.67
CA LEU A 40 -13.52 -18.03 11.10
C LEU A 40 -14.66 -17.43 11.93
N ALA A 41 -15.06 -16.19 11.65
CA ALA A 41 -16.15 -15.51 12.34
C ALA A 41 -17.50 -16.21 12.09
N ALA A 42 -17.76 -16.67 10.86
CA ALA A 42 -18.95 -17.46 10.54
C ALA A 42 -18.94 -18.84 11.20
N GLY A 43 -17.75 -19.41 11.45
CA GLY A 43 -17.58 -20.68 12.16
C GLY A 43 -17.95 -20.59 13.64
N VAL A 44 -17.88 -19.41 14.27
CA VAL A 44 -18.20 -19.23 15.69
C VAL A 44 -19.66 -19.58 16.00
N PRO A 45 -20.69 -19.00 15.34
CA PRO A 45 -22.08 -19.41 15.52
C PRO A 45 -22.33 -20.90 15.26
N VAL A 46 -21.66 -21.49 14.26
CA VAL A 46 -21.81 -22.92 13.94
C VAL A 46 -21.29 -23.79 15.07
N ALA A 47 -20.12 -23.46 15.64
CA ALA A 47 -19.55 -24.16 16.79
C ALA A 47 -20.47 -24.07 18.03
N VAL A 48 -21.09 -22.90 18.25
CA VAL A 48 -22.08 -22.72 19.32
C VAL A 48 -23.33 -23.58 19.07
N ALA A 49 -23.89 -23.54 17.86
CA ALA A 49 -25.10 -24.29 17.50
C ALA A 49 -24.89 -25.81 17.56
N SER A 50 -23.70 -26.30 17.25
CA SER A 50 -23.36 -27.73 17.33
C SER A 50 -22.95 -28.19 18.74
N ALA A 51 -23.07 -27.33 19.77
CA ALA A 51 -22.60 -27.59 21.13
C ALA A 51 -21.13 -28.04 21.19
N ALA A 52 -20.28 -27.47 20.33
CA ALA A 52 -18.86 -27.78 20.31
C ALA A 52 -18.16 -27.33 21.61
N PRO A 53 -17.00 -27.91 21.96
CA PRO A 53 -16.25 -27.50 23.16
C PRO A 53 -15.94 -26.01 23.15
N GLY A 54 -16.14 -25.33 24.28
CA GLY A 54 -15.91 -23.88 24.38
C GLY A 54 -14.49 -23.43 23.99
N VAL A 55 -13.50 -24.33 24.13
CA VAL A 55 -12.12 -24.11 23.66
C VAL A 55 -12.08 -23.87 22.14
N LEU A 56 -12.88 -24.58 21.35
CA LEU A 56 -12.93 -24.38 19.90
C LEU A 56 -13.44 -22.98 19.54
N THR A 57 -14.52 -22.54 20.19
CA THR A 57 -15.11 -21.21 19.99
C THR A 57 -14.13 -20.11 20.41
N ALA A 58 -13.41 -20.31 21.52
CA ALA A 58 -12.36 -19.39 21.98
C ALA A 58 -11.18 -19.31 20.99
N VAL A 59 -10.74 -20.44 20.43
CA VAL A 59 -9.68 -20.47 19.41
C VAL A 59 -10.11 -19.74 18.14
N LEU A 60 -11.33 -19.97 17.65
CA LEU A 60 -11.86 -19.28 16.47
C LEU A 60 -11.89 -17.76 16.67
N GLY A 61 -12.43 -17.30 17.81
CA GLY A 61 -12.45 -15.88 18.16
C GLY A 61 -11.04 -15.28 18.30
N GLY A 62 -10.13 -15.99 18.96
CA GLY A 62 -8.75 -15.57 19.13
C GLY A 62 -8.01 -15.42 17.80
N LEU A 63 -8.20 -16.36 16.86
CA LEU A 63 -7.61 -16.28 15.53
C LEU A 63 -8.10 -15.06 14.75
N VAL A 64 -9.38 -14.69 14.85
CA VAL A 64 -9.91 -13.48 14.22
C VAL A 64 -9.18 -12.22 14.72
N VAL A 65 -8.97 -12.12 16.04
CA VAL A 65 -8.26 -10.98 16.67
C VAL A 65 -6.81 -10.91 16.22
N VAL A 66 -6.10 -12.04 16.23
CA VAL A 66 -4.70 -12.11 15.76
C VAL A 66 -4.59 -11.67 14.30
N LEU A 67 -5.49 -12.16 13.44
CA LEU A 67 -5.53 -11.75 12.03
C LEU A 67 -5.84 -10.27 11.85
N GLU A 68 -6.69 -9.68 12.70
CA GLU A 68 -6.99 -8.24 12.65
C GLU A 68 -5.77 -7.42 13.06
N GLY A 69 -5.07 -7.85 14.12
CA GLY A 69 -3.82 -7.25 14.56
C GLY A 69 -2.74 -7.29 13.49
N ILE A 70 -2.57 -8.42 12.79
CA ILE A 70 -1.65 -8.54 11.65
C ILE A 70 -2.06 -7.59 10.53
N GLN A 71 -3.35 -7.51 10.19
CA GLN A 71 -3.84 -6.62 9.14
C GLN A 71 -3.57 -5.14 9.46
N GLN A 72 -3.79 -4.72 10.71
CA GLN A 72 -3.50 -3.37 11.18
C GLN A 72 -1.99 -3.09 11.19
N LEU A 73 -1.17 -4.04 11.65
CA LEU A 73 0.28 -3.89 11.71
C LEU A 73 0.90 -3.67 10.32
N TYR A 74 0.45 -4.43 9.33
CA TYR A 74 0.98 -4.34 7.98
C TYR A 74 0.37 -3.21 7.13
N GLN A 75 -0.68 -2.54 7.61
CA GLN A 75 -1.35 -1.42 6.93
C GLN A 75 -1.61 -1.72 5.44
N TRP A 76 -2.01 -2.96 5.10
CA TRP A 76 -2.08 -3.41 3.70
C TRP A 76 -3.03 -2.55 2.84
N GLN A 77 -4.10 -2.01 3.44
CA GLN A 77 -5.01 -1.10 2.76
C GLN A 77 -4.31 0.22 2.37
N THR A 78 -3.64 0.86 3.32
CA THR A 78 -2.89 2.09 3.09
C THR A 78 -1.79 1.89 2.06
N ASN A 79 -1.03 0.80 2.17
CA ASN A 79 0.02 0.46 1.22
C ASN A 79 -0.53 0.25 -0.19
N TRP A 80 -1.62 -0.50 -0.32
CA TRP A 80 -2.24 -0.76 -1.61
C TRP A 80 -2.73 0.53 -2.28
N VAL A 81 -3.40 1.42 -1.54
CA VAL A 81 -3.90 2.70 -2.05
C VAL A 81 -2.75 3.62 -2.44
N LEU A 82 -1.71 3.71 -1.60
CA LEU A 82 -0.53 4.52 -1.88
C LEU A 82 0.18 4.06 -3.17
N TYR A 83 0.44 2.74 -3.29
CA TYR A 83 1.06 2.19 -4.50
C TYR A 83 0.22 2.40 -5.76
N ARG A 84 -1.12 2.31 -5.65
CA ARG A 84 -2.02 2.64 -6.78
C ARG A 84 -1.93 4.10 -7.18
N ALA A 85 -1.99 5.01 -6.22
CA ALA A 85 -1.91 6.44 -6.49
C ALA A 85 -0.58 6.81 -7.18
N THR A 86 0.55 6.26 -6.71
CA THR A 86 1.86 6.44 -7.35
C THR A 86 1.90 5.86 -8.77
N ALA A 87 1.33 4.67 -8.98
CA ALA A 87 1.26 4.07 -10.32
C ALA A 87 0.37 4.87 -11.28
N GLU A 88 -0.76 5.40 -10.81
CA GLU A 88 -1.64 6.26 -11.61
C GLU A 88 -0.98 7.60 -11.95
N ALA A 89 -0.23 8.20 -11.01
CA ALA A 89 0.56 9.40 -11.27
C ALA A 89 1.65 9.17 -12.33
N LEU A 90 2.39 8.06 -12.25
CA LEU A 90 3.41 7.70 -13.24
C LEU A 90 2.78 7.43 -14.62
N LYS A 91 1.59 6.81 -14.70
CA LYS A 91 0.83 6.64 -15.96
C LYS A 91 0.42 7.98 -16.56
N HIS A 92 0.02 8.94 -15.72
CA HIS A 92 -0.35 10.27 -16.19
C HIS A 92 0.84 11.02 -16.81
N GLU A 93 2.00 10.99 -16.15
CA GLU A 93 3.24 11.59 -16.68
C GLU A 93 3.68 10.91 -17.99
N ARG A 94 3.55 9.58 -18.09
CA ARG A 94 3.78 8.84 -19.33
C ARG A 94 2.92 9.36 -20.48
N TYR A 95 1.60 9.49 -20.25
CA TYR A 95 0.66 9.91 -21.28
C TYR A 95 0.93 11.35 -21.74
N LEU A 96 1.23 12.26 -20.80
CA LEU A 96 1.59 13.64 -21.11
C LEU A 96 2.88 13.73 -21.94
N TYR A 97 3.87 12.90 -21.62
CA TYR A 97 5.13 12.83 -22.35
C TYR A 97 4.94 12.29 -23.78
N GLU A 98 4.18 11.20 -23.96
CA GLU A 98 3.85 10.64 -25.28
C GLU A 98 3.03 11.62 -26.13
N ALA A 99 2.05 12.29 -25.51
CA ALA A 99 1.21 13.29 -26.18
C ALA A 99 1.94 14.61 -26.48
N GLN A 100 3.19 14.78 -26.03
CA GLN A 100 3.96 16.03 -26.11
C GLN A 100 3.16 17.23 -25.57
N ALA A 101 2.36 17.00 -24.53
CA ALA A 101 1.42 17.97 -24.00
C ALA A 101 1.91 18.52 -22.65
N GLY A 102 1.45 19.73 -22.31
CA GLY A 102 1.78 20.38 -21.04
C GLY A 102 3.29 20.66 -20.92
N PRO A 103 3.97 20.22 -19.84
CA PRO A 103 5.39 20.48 -19.61
C PRO A 103 6.35 19.87 -20.65
N TYR A 104 5.86 18.96 -21.50
CA TYR A 104 6.66 18.16 -22.43
C TYR A 104 6.66 18.68 -23.88
N THR A 105 6.23 19.92 -24.08
CA THR A 105 6.20 20.61 -25.38
C THR A 105 7.58 21.12 -25.84
N GLY A 106 8.53 21.24 -24.90
CA GLY A 106 9.87 21.76 -25.16
C GLY A 106 10.96 20.71 -25.44
N PRO A 107 12.15 21.14 -25.86
CA PRO A 107 13.29 20.25 -26.12
C PRO A 107 13.80 19.52 -24.87
N ASP A 108 13.55 20.08 -23.68
CA ASP A 108 13.99 19.54 -22.38
C ASP A 108 13.06 18.46 -21.79
N ARG A 109 12.08 17.95 -22.57
CA ARG A 109 11.05 17.00 -22.08
C ARG A 109 11.60 15.79 -21.30
N HIS A 110 12.79 15.31 -21.67
CA HIS A 110 13.45 14.17 -21.02
C HIS A 110 13.94 14.52 -19.61
N ARG A 111 14.53 15.71 -19.44
CA ARG A 111 14.96 16.23 -18.14
C ARG A 111 13.75 16.47 -17.23
N VAL A 112 12.69 17.06 -17.78
CA VAL A 112 11.43 17.31 -17.04
C VAL A 112 10.81 16.00 -16.57
N LEU A 113 10.81 14.95 -17.39
CA LEU A 113 10.29 13.64 -17.02
C LEU A 113 11.11 13.02 -15.87
N ALA A 114 12.43 13.09 -15.93
CA ALA A 114 13.30 12.58 -14.88
C ALA A 114 13.06 13.29 -13.53
N GLU A 115 12.97 14.61 -13.54
CA GLU A 115 12.68 15.41 -12.32
C GLU A 115 11.31 15.08 -11.73
N ARG A 116 10.29 14.88 -12.57
CA ARG A 116 8.94 14.51 -12.15
C ARG A 116 8.89 13.11 -11.53
N ILE A 117 9.54 12.13 -12.15
CA ILE A 117 9.63 10.76 -11.63
C ILE A 117 10.33 10.77 -10.26
N GLU A 118 11.48 11.43 -10.15
CA GLU A 118 12.24 11.49 -8.89
C GLU A 118 11.46 12.22 -7.79
N GLY A 119 10.70 13.26 -8.16
CA GLY A 119 9.78 13.96 -7.27
C GLY A 119 8.66 13.05 -6.74
N LEU A 120 8.04 12.23 -7.60
CA LEU A 120 7.00 11.28 -7.20
C LEU A 120 7.55 10.21 -6.25
N VAL A 121 8.74 9.66 -6.54
CA VAL A 121 9.42 8.68 -5.68
C VAL A 121 9.79 9.30 -4.33
N SER A 122 10.30 10.53 -4.33
CA SER A 122 10.66 11.25 -3.10
C SER A 122 9.45 11.54 -2.22
N GLN A 123 8.32 11.95 -2.82
CA GLN A 123 7.07 12.17 -2.09
C GLN A 123 6.53 10.88 -1.47
N GLU A 124 6.67 9.75 -2.16
CA GLU A 124 6.32 8.46 -1.58
C GLU A 124 7.18 8.16 -0.35
N HIS A 125 8.51 8.33 -0.45
CA HIS A 125 9.44 8.11 0.65
C HIS A 125 9.15 9.02 1.86
N ALA A 126 8.79 10.27 1.61
CA ALA A 126 8.38 11.22 2.64
C ALA A 126 7.11 10.73 3.37
N ARG A 127 6.08 10.29 2.62
CA ARG A 127 4.85 9.73 3.20
C ARG A 127 5.12 8.48 4.04
N TRP A 128 6.05 7.63 3.62
CA TRP A 128 6.48 6.46 4.42
C TRP A 128 7.20 6.85 5.71
N THR A 129 7.96 7.95 5.69
CA THR A 129 8.71 8.43 6.86
C THR A 129 7.79 9.11 7.86
N GLU A 130 6.89 9.96 7.39
CA GLU A 130 5.89 10.65 8.21
C GLU A 130 4.88 9.66 8.83
N GLY A 131 4.42 8.66 8.06
CA GLY A 131 3.56 7.59 8.56
C GLY A 131 4.19 6.75 9.69
N ARG A 132 5.52 6.66 9.75
CA ARG A 132 6.22 5.99 10.87
C ARG A 132 6.37 6.88 12.11
N GLN A 133 6.55 8.19 11.93
CA GLN A 133 6.72 9.12 13.06
C GLN A 133 5.44 9.26 13.90
N HIS A 134 4.27 9.21 13.27
CA HIS A 134 2.99 9.23 13.99
C HIS A 134 2.72 7.95 14.81
N ALA A 135 3.27 6.80 14.40
CA ALA A 135 3.12 5.55 15.15
C ALA A 135 3.99 5.51 16.43
N THR A 136 5.12 6.22 16.45
CA THR A 136 6.01 6.30 17.62
C THR A 136 5.65 7.42 18.59
N GLY A 137 5.19 8.58 18.11
CA GLY A 137 4.89 9.74 18.97
C GLY A 137 3.64 9.58 19.86
N GLY A 138 2.71 8.69 19.51
CA GLY A 138 1.51 8.43 20.33
C GLY A 138 1.80 7.63 21.60
N TRP A 139 2.89 6.86 21.64
CA TRP A 139 3.25 6.05 22.80
C TRP A 139 3.90 6.90 23.90
N ASP A 140 4.74 7.87 23.52
CA ASP A 140 5.39 8.79 24.45
C ASP A 140 4.41 9.76 25.11
N ALA A 141 3.39 10.24 24.36
CA ALA A 141 2.36 11.13 24.90
C ALA A 141 1.42 10.43 25.90
N ALA A 142 1.06 9.17 25.65
CA ALA A 142 0.20 8.39 26.54
C ALA A 142 0.94 7.86 27.80
N ALA A 143 2.26 7.73 27.73
CA ALA A 143 3.10 7.35 28.88
C ALA A 143 3.35 8.54 29.83
N GLY A 144 3.47 9.77 29.29
CA GLY A 144 3.66 10.98 30.09
C GLY A 144 2.45 11.42 30.91
N ASP A 145 1.23 11.08 30.47
CA ASP A 145 -0.02 11.48 31.12
C ASP A 145 -0.44 10.57 32.29
N ARG A 146 0.13 9.36 32.39
CA ARG A 146 -0.11 8.43 33.53
C ARG A 146 0.85 8.63 34.70
N ALA A 147 1.79 9.57 34.58
CA ALA A 147 2.82 9.84 35.59
C ALA A 147 2.59 11.15 36.36
N ARG A 148 1.40 11.77 36.23
CA ARG A 148 0.99 12.97 36.97
C ARG A 148 -0.23 12.72 37.85
#